data_AF-A0A7V4SXC0-F1
#
_entry.id   AF-A0A7V4SXC0-F1
#
_cell.length_a   1.000
_cell.length_b   1.000
_cell.length_c   1.000
_cell.angle_alpha   90.00
_cell.angle_beta   90.00
_cell.angle_gamma   90.00
#
_symmetry.space_group_name_H-M   'P 1'
#
loop_
_entity.id
_entity.type
_entity.pdbx_description
1 polymer ?
#
loop_
_entity_poly.entity_id
_entity_poly.type
_entity_poly.pdbx_seq_one_letter_code
_entity_poly.pdbx_strand_id
1 'polypeptide(L)' 'MAVIKFLKADKKGKVEITGVKPLDEFYLLTGKDYLLLKKIKEPTPLERFEKLAVEVQNRFKEEKIKKSEIAKAIKWARRK' A
#
# COMPACT_ATOMS: atom_id res chain seq x y z
N MET A 1 -7.64 0.58 -6.42
CA MET A 1 -7.96 -0.51 -7.37
C MET A 1 -6.70 -1.28 -7.76
N ALA A 2 -6.65 -2.58 -7.47
CA ALA A 2 -5.64 -3.50 -7.98
C ALA A 2 -6.01 -3.88 -9.43
N VAL A 3 -5.07 -3.74 -10.36
CA VAL A 3 -5.27 -4.16 -11.75
C VAL A 3 -4.80 -5.61 -11.83
N ILE A 4 -5.75 -6.54 -12.00
CA ILE A 4 -5.45 -7.95 -12.19
C ILE A 4 -5.37 -8.19 -13.71
N LYS A 5 -4.22 -8.63 -14.21
CA LYS A 5 -4.06 -9.06 -15.60
C LYS A 5 -3.93 -10.58 -15.65
N PHE A 6 -4.85 -11.23 -16.37
CA PHE A 6 -4.72 -12.63 -16.72
C PHE A 6 -3.79 -12.76 -17.92
N LEU A 7 -2.76 -13.59 -17.79
CA LEU A 7 -1.84 -13.88 -18.87
C LEU A 7 -2.25 -15.21 -19.51
N LYS A 8 -2.53 -15.19 -20.81
CA LYS A 8 -2.86 -16.39 -21.58
C LYS A 8 -1.69 -16.70 -22.50
N ALA A 9 -1.20 -17.94 -22.46
CA ALA A 9 -0.15 -18.39 -23.35
C ALA A 9 -0.67 -18.45 -24.80
N ASP A 10 0.19 -18.08 -25.74
CA ASP A 10 -0.08 -18.27 -27.16
C ASP A 10 -0.05 -19.76 -27.56
N LYS A 11 -0.39 -20.07 -28.81
CA LYS A 11 -0.39 -21.45 -29.34
C LYS A 11 1.00 -22.13 -29.30
N LYS A 12 2.07 -21.39 -29.00
CA LYS A 12 3.46 -21.86 -28.88
C LYS A 12 3.93 -21.91 -27.42
N GLY A 13 3.04 -21.69 -26.46
CA GLY A 13 3.37 -21.69 -25.02
C GLY A 13 4.11 -20.44 -24.55
N LYS A 14 4.21 -19.38 -25.36
CA LYS A 14 4.83 -18.12 -24.95
C LYS A 14 3.82 -17.22 -24.26
N VAL A 15 4.26 -16.59 -23.17
CA VAL A 15 3.47 -15.62 -22.41
C VAL A 15 4.09 -14.25 -22.58
N GLU A 16 3.35 -13.31 -23.17
CA GLU A 16 3.80 -11.93 -23.33
C GLU A 16 3.13 -11.04 -22.29
N ILE A 17 3.93 -10.29 -21.52
CA ILE A 17 3.47 -9.45 -20.42
C ILE A 17 3.55 -7.99 -20.85
N THR A 18 2.41 -7.33 -21.02
CA THR A 18 2.34 -5.93 -21.42
C THR A 18 2.01 -5.01 -20.24
N GLY A 19 2.56 -3.80 -20.21
CA GLY A 19 2.28 -2.80 -19.18
C GLY A 19 3.03 -2.99 -17.86
N VAL A 20 4.15 -3.71 -17.88
CA VAL A 20 5.13 -3.79 -16.79
C VAL A 20 6.18 -2.69 -16.97
N LYS A 21 6.54 -2.01 -15.88
CA LYS A 21 7.67 -1.06 -15.87
C LYS A 21 8.88 -1.68 -15.18
N PRO A 22 10.11 -1.25 -15.52
CA PRO A 22 11.29 -1.60 -14.72
C PRO A 22 11.05 -1.27 -13.24
N LEU A 23 11.48 -2.16 -12.34
CA LEU A 23 11.30 -2.08 -10.89
C LEU A 23 9.86 -2.27 -10.36
N ASP A 24 8.89 -2.62 -11.21
CA ASP A 24 7.60 -3.06 -10.70
C ASP A 24 7.74 -4.40 -9.97
N GLU A 25 7.27 -4.45 -8.73
CA GLU A 25 7.21 -5.69 -7.96
C GLU A 25 5.85 -6.39 -8.14
N PHE A 26 5.87 -7.72 -8.17
CA PHE A 26 4.68 -8.54 -8.38
C PHE A 26 4.67 -9.75 -7.45
N TYR A 27 3.49 -10.12 -6.97
CA TYR A 27 3.24 -11.48 -6.50
C TYR A 27 2.93 -12.37 -7.69
N LEU A 28 3.65 -13.49 -7.79
CA LEU A 28 3.34 -14.57 -8.72
C LEU A 28 2.45 -15.60 -8.02
N LEU A 29 1.27 -15.83 -8.57
CA LEU A 29 0.34 -16.86 -8.13
C LEU A 29 0.20 -17.89 -9.26
N THR A 30 0.45 -19.15 -8.95
CA THR A 30 0.47 -20.24 -9.94
C THR A 30 -0.73 -21.17 -9.73
N GLY A 31 -1.37 -21.56 -10.84
CA GLY A 31 -2.41 -22.58 -10.88
C GLY A 31 -2.07 -23.62 -11.95
N LYS A 32 -2.87 -24.70 -12.02
CA LYS A 32 -2.62 -25.81 -12.95
C LYS A 32 -2.52 -25.37 -14.42
N ASP A 33 -3.36 -24.41 -14.82
CA ASP A 33 -3.49 -23.96 -16.21
C ASP A 33 -3.28 -22.44 -16.38
N TYR A 34 -2.79 -21.75 -15.35
CA TYR A 34 -2.63 -20.29 -15.40
C TYR A 34 -1.51 -19.76 -14.50
N LEU A 35 -1.01 -18.58 -14.89
CA LEU A 35 -0.13 -17.73 -14.08
C LEU A 35 -0.81 -16.38 -13.89
N LEU A 36 -0.87 -15.92 -12.64
CA LEU A 36 -1.43 -14.63 -12.29
C LEU A 36 -0.35 -13.75 -11.66
N LEU A 37 -0.16 -12.57 -12.26
CA LEU A 37 0.74 -11.54 -11.74
C LEU A 37 -0.10 -10.46 -11.07
N LYS A 38 0.06 -10.32 -9.75
CA LYS A 38 -0.56 -9.24 -8.99
C LYS A 38 0.49 -8.18 -8.68
N LYS A 39 0.36 -7.01 -9.29
CA LYS A 39 1.26 -5.88 -9.03
C LYS A 39 1.21 -5.46 -7.56
N ILE A 40 2.37 -5.37 -6.94
CA ILE A 40 2.54 -4.80 -5.61
C ILE A 40 2.48 -3.29 -5.79
N LYS A 41 1.37 -2.70 -5.37
CA LYS A 41 1.28 -1.26 -5.20
C LYS A 41 1.66 -0.97 -3.76
N GLU A 42 2.93 -0.62 -3.54
CA GLU A 42 3.26 0.01 -2.28
C GLU A 42 2.48 1.32 -2.17
N PRO A 43 1.82 1.59 -1.03
CA PRO A 43 1.19 2.87 -0.81
C PRO A 43 2.27 3.95 -0.85
N THR A 44 1.97 5.03 -1.57
CA THR A 44 2.84 6.19 -1.65
C THR A 44 3.15 6.74 -0.24
N PRO A 45 4.24 7.49 -0.04
CA PRO A 45 4.51 8.16 1.23
C PRO A 45 3.31 8.96 1.75
N LEU A 46 2.56 9.61 0.86
CA LEU A 46 1.35 10.37 1.20
C LEU A 46 0.24 9.45 1.72
N GLU A 47 -0.11 8.40 0.99
CA GLU A 47 -1.15 7.43 1.41
C GLU A 47 -0.78 6.76 2.74
N ARG A 48 0.51 6.46 2.95
CA ARG A 48 1.00 5.92 4.24
C ARG A 48 0.81 6.92 5.38
N PHE A 49 1.16 8.19 5.14
CA PHE A 49 1.01 9.26 6.13
C PHE A 49 -0.46 9.49 6.49
N GLU A 50 -1.35 9.58 5.49
CA GLU A 50 -2.78 9.77 5.71
C GLU A 50 -3.38 8.63 6.54
N LYS A 51 -3.03 7.39 6.21
CA LYS A 51 -3.48 6.22 6.98
C LYS A 51 -3.00 6.30 8.43
N LEU A 52 -1.72 6.61 8.64
CA LEU A 52 -1.15 6.78 9.99
C LEU A 52 -1.86 7.89 10.76
N ALA A 53 -2.13 9.04 10.12
CA ALA A 53 -2.79 10.18 10.74
C ALA A 53 -4.20 9.81 11.23
N VAL A 54 -4.96 9.06 10.44
CA VAL A 54 -6.30 8.56 10.81
C VAL A 54 -6.22 7.59 11.98
N GLU A 55 -5.28 6.63 11.95
CA GLU A 55 -5.07 5.67 13.05
C GLU A 55 -4.74 6.39 14.36
N VAL A 56 -3.79 7.34 14.32
CA VAL A 56 -3.42 8.15 15.48
C VAL A 56 -4.60 8.97 15.99
N GLN A 57 -5.38 9.58 15.10
CA GLN A 57 -6.55 10.35 15.49
C GLN A 57 -7.62 9.49 16.17
N ASN A 58 -7.87 8.28 15.67
CA ASN A 58 -8.82 7.35 16.27
C ASN A 58 -8.36 6.92 17.66
N ARG A 59 -7.07 6.60 17.81
CA ARG A 59 -6.49 6.26 19.11
C ARG A 59 -6.61 7.40 20.13
N PHE A 60 -6.37 8.64 19.72
CA PHE A 60 -6.58 9.79 20.61
C PHE A 60 -8.04 9.96 21.04
N LYS A 61 -9.01 9.61 20.18
CA LYS A 61 -10.43 9.63 20.55
C LYS A 61 -10.75 8.52 21.57
N GLU A 62 -10.26 7.31 21.34
CA GLU A 62 -10.44 6.16 22.25
C GLU A 62 -9.85 6.44 23.64
N GLU A 63 -8.66 7.03 23.68
CA GLU A 63 -7.96 7.42 24.91
C GLU A 63 -8.50 8.75 25.50
N LYS A 64 -9.51 9.37 24.88
CA LYS A 64 -10.13 10.64 25.29
C LYS A 64 -9.13 11.80 25.45
N ILE A 65 -8.04 11.77 24.69
CA ILE A 65 -6.99 12.79 24.72
C ILE A 65 -7.52 14.08 24.10
N LYS A 66 -7.39 15.19 24.83
CA LYS A 66 -7.85 16.50 24.35
C LYS A 66 -6.80 17.14 23.44
N LYS A 67 -7.27 17.93 22.47
CA LYS A 67 -6.41 18.73 21.58
C LYS A 67 -5.42 19.63 22.33
N SER A 68 -5.80 20.14 23.50
CA SER A 68 -4.94 20.98 24.35
C SER A 68 -3.76 20.20 24.94
N GLU A 69 -3.93 18.91 25.25
CA GLU A 69 -2.89 18.03 25.76
C GLU A 69 -1.88 17.70 24.65
N ILE A 70 -2.39 17.43 23.43
CA ILE A 70 -1.56 17.23 22.24
C ILE A 70 -0.71 18.47 21.97
N ALA A 71 -1.31 19.67 22.00
CA ALA A 71 -0.59 20.93 21.77
C ALA A 71 0.51 21.17 22.83
N LYS A 72 0.24 20.83 24.10
CA LYS A 72 1.25 20.89 25.17
C LYS A 72 2.39 19.91 24.93
N ALA A 73 2.10 18.67 24.55
CA ALA A 73 3.10 17.65 24.25
C ALA A 73 3.99 18.06 23.06
N ILE A 74 3.41 18.60 21.98
CA ILE A 74 4.16 19.12 20.82
C ILE A 74 5.07 20.28 21.25
N LYS A 75 4.54 21.22 22.04
CA LYS A 75 5.33 22.36 22.55
C LYS A 75 6.48 21.92 23.44
N TRP A 76 6.28 20.88 24.26
CA TRP A 76 7.33 20.28 25.06
C TRP A 76 8.39 19.60 24.18
N ALA A 77 7.98 18.80 23.20
CA ALA A 77 8.91 18.08 22.31
C ALA A 77 9.80 19.02 21.48
N ARG A 78 9.27 20.17 21.03
CA ARG A 78 10.02 21.19 20.28
C ARG A 78 11.01 22.02 21.11
N ARG A 79 10.92 21.96 22.44
CA ARG A 79 11.83 22.67 23.35
C ARG A 79 13.08 21.86 23.66
N LYS A 80 13.07 20.57 23.35
CA LYS A 80 14.26 19.72 23.23
C LYS A 80 14.82 19.86 21.82
#